data_AF-A0A918CA92-F1
#
_entry.id   AF-A0A918CA92-F1
#
_cell.length_a   1.000
_cell.length_b   1.000
_cell.length_c   1.000
_cell.angle_alpha   90.00
_cell.angle_beta   90.00
_cell.angle_gamma   90.00
#
_symmetry.space_group_name_H-M   'P 1'
#
loop_
_entity.id
_entity.type
_entity.pdbx_description
1 polymer ?
#
loop_
_entity_poly.entity_id
_entity_poly.type
_entity_poly.pdbx_seq_one_letter_code
_entity_poly.pdbx_strand_id
1 'polypeptide(L)'
;MSRVTASVERNGLVLFIAAGFDPGIRSYSLDVSVPQKSDELVYESMFHHVRGLGGYTLGDLAADLQHHEVPVASVMDGVRQLGEVANQMLHLGRLA
;
A
#
# COMPACT_ATOMS: atom_id res chain seq x y z
N MET A 1 -1.40 7.78 9.07
CA MET A 1 -1.27 6.67 8.10
C MET A 1 0.20 6.34 7.92
N SER A 2 0.62 5.12 8.23
CA SER A 2 2.02 4.68 8.03
C SER A 2 2.16 4.00 6.68
N ARG A 3 3.29 4.23 6.00
CA ARG A 3 3.54 3.73 4.65
C ARG A 3 4.96 3.16 4.52
N VAL A 4 5.09 2.12 3.71
CA VAL A 4 6.35 1.58 3.21
C VAL A 4 6.58 2.13 1.83
N THR A 5 7.75 2.71 1.61
CA THR A 5 8.14 3.24 0.30
C THR A 5 9.17 2.33 -0.35
N ALA A 6 9.00 2.07 -1.65
CA ALA A 6 9.96 1.37 -2.47
C ALA A 6 10.09 2.07 -3.83
N SER A 7 11.15 1.75 -4.57
CA SER A 7 11.31 2.19 -5.95
C SER A 7 11.73 1.03 -6.84
N VAL A 8 11.20 0.97 -8.05
CA VAL A 8 11.57 -0.02 -9.06
C VAL A 8 11.84 0.68 -10.39
N GLU A 9 12.87 0.25 -11.12
CA GLU A 9 13.10 0.71 -12.49
C GLU A 9 12.40 -0.22 -13.48
N ARG A 10 11.60 0.36 -14.38
CA ARG A 10 10.83 -0.35 -15.39
C ARG A 10 10.93 0.39 -16.71
N ASN A 11 11.45 -0.26 -17.76
CA ASN A 11 11.59 0.34 -19.10
C ASN A 11 12.31 1.71 -19.08
N GLY A 12 13.34 1.87 -18.23
CA GLY A 12 14.09 3.12 -18.07
C GLY A 12 13.37 4.21 -17.26
N LEU A 13 12.24 3.88 -16.65
CA LEU A 13 11.44 4.78 -15.81
C LEU A 13 11.44 4.28 -14.37
N VAL A 14 11.72 5.17 -13.42
CA VAL A 14 11.69 4.83 -12.00
C VAL A 14 10.29 5.05 -11.45
N LEU A 15 9.65 3.98 -11.01
CA LEU A 15 8.37 3.99 -10.32
C LEU A 15 8.62 4.08 -8.81
N PHE A 16 7.95 5.03 -8.17
CA PHE A 16 7.92 5.19 -6.72
C PHE A 16 6.63 4.58 -6.21
N ILE A 17 6.75 3.75 -5.19
CA ILE A 17 5.65 2.98 -4.64
C ILE A 17 5.50 3.35 -3.17
N ALA A 18 4.29 3.70 -2.76
CA ALA A 18 3.94 3.89 -1.37
C ALA A 18 2.77 2.97 -1.01
N ALA A 19 3.07 1.88 -0.30
CA ALA A 19 2.07 0.96 0.19
C ALA A 19 1.80 1.21 1.67
N GLY A 20 0.56 1.09 2.13
CA GLY A 20 0.21 1.42 3.51
C GLY A 20 -0.97 0.66 4.07
N PHE A 21 -1.17 0.80 5.38
CA PHE A 21 -2.34 0.31 6.10
C PHE A 21 -2.94 1.42 6.95
N ASP A 22 -4.25 1.63 6.81
CA ASP A 22 -5.04 2.52 7.66
C ASP A 22 -5.82 1.69 8.69
N PRO A 23 -5.45 1.78 9.98
CA PRO A 23 -6.15 1.04 11.03
C PRO A 23 -7.54 1.59 11.36
N GLY A 24 -7.80 2.87 11.10
CA GLY A 24 -9.09 3.52 11.37
C GLY A 24 -10.20 2.96 10.49
N ILE A 25 -9.86 2.61 9.24
CA ILE A 25 -10.80 2.00 8.28
C ILE A 25 -10.45 0.55 7.93
N ARG A 26 -9.41 -0.03 8.57
CA ARG A 26 -8.90 -1.39 8.33
C ARG A 26 -8.68 -1.71 6.85
N SER A 27 -8.08 -0.77 6.12
CA SER A 27 -7.85 -0.89 4.68
C SER A 27 -6.37 -0.75 4.36
N TYR A 28 -5.94 -1.44 3.32
CA TYR A 28 -4.62 -1.24 2.72
C TYR A 28 -4.68 -0.10 1.70
N SER A 29 -3.54 0.29 1.15
CA SER A 29 -3.41 1.30 0.10
C SER A 29 -2.14 1.06 -0.71
N LEU A 30 -2.13 1.53 -1.95
CA LEU A 30 -1.01 1.54 -2.86
C LEU A 30 -1.09 2.77 -3.75
N ASP A 31 -0.05 3.61 -3.68
CA ASP A 31 0.15 4.73 -4.59
C ASP A 31 1.40 4.43 -5.44
N VAL A 32 1.30 4.60 -6.76
CA VAL A 32 2.42 4.49 -7.69
C VAL A 32 2.60 5.79 -8.45
N SER A 33 3.79 6.37 -8.43
CA SER A 33 4.10 7.65 -9.05
C SER A 33 5.44 7.63 -9.81
N VAL A 34 5.63 8.62 -10.69
CA VAL A 34 6.90 8.83 -11.42
C VAL A 34 7.49 10.19 -11.03
N PRO A 35 8.68 10.24 -10.42
CA PRO A 35 9.25 11.48 -9.88
C PRO A 35 9.68 12.46 -10.97
N GLN A 36 10.04 11.97 -12.17
CA GLN A 36 10.53 12.80 -13.28
C GLN A 36 9.40 13.54 -14.02
N LYS A 37 8.14 13.26 -13.68
CA LYS A 37 6.98 14.00 -14.12
C LYS A 37 6.21 14.45 -12.88
N SER A 38 6.57 15.65 -12.39
CA SER A 38 5.91 16.33 -11.28
C SER A 38 4.39 16.09 -11.32
N ASP A 39 3.86 15.49 -10.26
CA ASP A 39 2.43 15.24 -9.99
C ASP A 39 1.68 14.18 -10.81
N GLU A 40 2.35 13.35 -11.64
CA GLU A 40 1.64 12.25 -12.32
C GLU A 40 1.54 11.01 -11.42
N LEU A 41 0.45 10.93 -10.67
CA LEU A 41 0.05 9.71 -9.97
C LEU A 41 -0.45 8.70 -11.03
N VAL A 42 0.30 7.61 -11.20
CA VAL A 42 0.04 6.60 -12.24
C VAL A 42 -1.02 5.60 -11.78
N TYR A 43 -1.12 5.39 -10.47
CA TYR A 43 -2.07 4.47 -9.86
C TYR A 43 -2.37 4.85 -8.40
N GLU A 44 -3.65 4.93 -8.04
CA GLU A 44 -4.13 5.07 -6.66
C GLU A 44 -5.13 3.96 -6.35
N SER A 45 -4.78 3.04 -5.45
CA SER A 45 -5.62 1.88 -5.22
C SER A 45 -6.92 2.18 -4.47
N MET A 46 -6.95 3.23 -3.63
CA MET A 46 -8.14 3.64 -2.88
C MET A 46 -9.29 4.10 -3.78
N PHE A 47 -9.01 4.56 -5.00
CA PHE A 47 -10.01 5.06 -5.95
C PHE A 47 -10.40 4.05 -7.03
N HIS A 48 -9.57 3.03 -7.27
CA HIS A 48 -9.79 2.05 -8.34
C HIS A 48 -10.56 0.78 -7.92
N HIS A 49 -10.67 0.47 -6.62
CA HIS A 49 -11.44 -0.69 -6.17
C HIS A 49 -12.94 -0.36 -6.03
N VAL A 50 -13.71 -0.78 -7.05
CA VAL A 50 -15.17 -0.62 -7.23
C VAL A 50 -16.02 -1.22 -6.09
N ARG A 51 -15.42 -1.97 -5.16
CA ARG A 51 -16.11 -2.58 -4.01
C ARG A 51 -15.88 -1.79 -2.72
N GLY A 52 -16.22 -0.50 -2.71
CA GLY A 52 -16.21 0.39 -1.53
C GLY A 52 -17.04 -0.06 -0.32
N LEU A 53 -17.54 -1.30 -0.31
CA LEU A 53 -18.17 -1.99 0.81
C LEU A 53 -17.28 -3.06 1.46
N GLY A 54 -16.05 -3.29 0.96
CA GLY A 54 -15.18 -4.41 1.41
C GLY A 54 -13.74 -4.06 1.81
N GLY A 55 -13.28 -2.82 1.59
CA GLY A 55 -11.90 -2.40 1.87
C GLY A 55 -10.89 -2.97 0.85
N TYR A 56 -9.83 -2.21 0.57
CA TYR A 56 -8.71 -2.69 -0.23
C TYR A 56 -7.89 -3.66 0.63
N THR A 57 -7.81 -4.92 0.23
CA THR A 57 -7.27 -6.01 1.06
C THR A 57 -5.76 -6.20 0.86
N LEU A 58 -5.15 -6.99 1.74
CA LEU A 58 -3.75 -7.41 1.59
C LEU A 58 -3.55 -8.23 0.31
N GLY A 59 -4.57 -8.98 -0.12
CA GLY A 59 -4.54 -9.74 -1.38
C GLY A 59 -4.59 -8.84 -2.61
N ASP A 60 -5.41 -7.79 -2.57
CA ASP A 60 -5.49 -6.79 -3.65
C ASP A 60 -4.15 -6.05 -3.81
N LEU A 61 -3.55 -5.65 -2.68
CA LEU A 61 -2.21 -5.06 -2.66
C LEU A 61 -1.16 -5.96 -3.31
N ALA A 62 -1.15 -7.26 -2.98
CA ALA A 62 -0.19 -8.19 -3.57
C ALA A 62 -0.37 -8.34 -5.09
N ALA A 63 -1.63 -8.39 -5.55
CA ALA A 63 -1.96 -8.48 -6.97
C ALA A 63 -1.51 -7.23 -7.74
N ASP A 64 -1.73 -6.04 -7.19
CA ASP A 64 -1.34 -4.79 -7.84
C ASP A 64 0.19 -4.61 -7.87
N LEU A 65 0.87 -4.97 -6.79
CA LEU A 65 2.34 -4.98 -6.77
C LEU A 65 2.91 -5.89 -7.85
N GLN A 66 2.33 -7.08 -8.03
CA GLN A 66 2.73 -8.00 -9.10
C GLN A 66 2.43 -7.41 -10.49
N HIS A 67 1.25 -6.78 -10.67
CA HIS A 67 0.88 -6.13 -11.92
C HIS A 67 1.86 -5.02 -12.32
N HIS A 68 2.35 -4.27 -11.34
CA HIS A 68 3.32 -3.19 -11.52
C HIS A 68 4.79 -3.66 -11.52
N GLU A 69 5.03 -4.98 -11.53
CA GLU A 69 6.38 -5.57 -11.53
C GLU A 69 7.24 -5.12 -10.34
N VAL A 70 6.59 -4.80 -9.22
CA VAL A 70 7.22 -4.40 -7.96
C VAL A 70 7.68 -5.63 -7.20
N PRO A 71 8.81 -5.58 -6.46
CA PRO A 71 9.22 -6.66 -5.55
C PRO A 71 8.18 -6.93 -4.45
N VAL A 72 7.26 -7.86 -4.72
CA VAL A 72 6.10 -8.17 -3.86
C VAL A 72 6.54 -8.52 -2.43
N ALA A 73 7.55 -9.38 -2.27
CA ALA A 73 7.98 -9.85 -0.95
C ALA A 73 8.42 -8.70 -0.03
N SER A 74 9.34 -7.85 -0.50
CA SER A 74 9.91 -6.76 0.31
C SER A 74 8.87 -5.73 0.74
N VAL A 75 7.91 -5.41 -0.14
CA VAL A 75 6.85 -4.44 0.17
C VAL A 75 5.81 -5.05 1.11
N MET A 76 5.40 -6.30 0.86
CA MET A 76 4.40 -7.00 1.65
C MET A 76 4.85 -7.30 3.07
N ASP A 77 6.13 -7.62 3.28
CA ASP A 77 6.69 -7.85 4.62
C ASP A 77 6.62 -6.58 5.47
N GLY A 78 6.99 -5.43 4.89
CA GLY A 78 6.89 -4.14 5.58
C GLY A 78 5.44 -3.73 5.87
N VAL A 79 4.52 -3.93 4.92
CA VAL A 79 3.10 -3.60 5.12
C VAL A 79 2.45 -4.51 6.16
N ARG A 80 2.82 -5.81 6.20
CA ARG A 80 2.34 -6.74 7.24
C ARG A 80 2.78 -6.27 8.63
N GLN A 81 4.02 -5.83 8.79
CA GLN A 81 4.51 -5.27 10.06
C GLN A 81 3.70 -4.04 10.49
N LEU A 82 3.36 -3.14 9.55
CA LEU A 82 2.49 -1.99 9.86
C LEU A 82 1.11 -2.42 10.36
N GLY A 83 0.51 -3.43 9.71
CA GLY A 83 -0.76 -4.01 10.13
C GLY A 83 -0.70 -4.67 11.51
N GLU A 84 0.34 -5.44 11.80
CA GLU A 84 0.55 -6.10 13.09
C GLU A 84 0.76 -5.10 14.22
N VAL A 85 1.64 -4.11 14.04
CA VAL A 85 1.88 -3.05 15.04
C VAL A 85 0.60 -2.25 15.28
N ALA A 86 -0.13 -1.88 14.23
CA ALA A 86 -1.38 -1.13 14.38
C ALA A 86 -2.46 -1.98 15.08
N ASN A 87 -2.56 -3.28 14.78
CA ASN A 87 -3.43 -4.18 15.52
C ASN A 87 -3.03 -4.25 17.00
N GLN A 88 -1.74 -4.38 17.34
CA GLN A 88 -1.29 -4.37 18.74
C GLN A 88 -1.66 -3.08 19.46
N MET A 89 -1.48 -1.92 18.83
CA MET A 89 -1.89 -0.62 19.39
C MET A 89 -3.41 -0.53 19.62
N LEU A 90 -4.24 -1.08 18.73
CA LEU A 90 -5.70 -1.16 18.94
C LEU A 90 -6.08 -2.04 20.13
N HIS A 91 -5.36 -3.16 20.34
CA HIS A 91 -5.59 -4.03 21.49
C HIS A 91 -5.07 -3.42 22.80
N LEU A 92 -3.96 -2.68 22.76
CA LEU A 92 -3.44 -1.95 23.92
C LEU A 92 -4.27 -0.69 24.25
N GLY A 93 -5.04 -0.17 23.30
CA GLY A 93 -5.92 0.99 23.46
C GLY A 93 -7.36 0.67 23.88
N ARG A 94 -7.78 -0.60 23.87
CA ARG A 94 -9.07 -1.03 24.46
C ARG A 94 -8.84 -1.46 25.92
N LEU A 95 -8.83 -0.48 26.81
CA LEU A 95 -9.22 -0.75 28.20
C LEU A 95 -10.71 -1.08 28.20
N ALA A 96 -11.06 -2.21 28.84
CA ALA A 96 -12.43 -2.68 29.04
C ALA A 96 -13.29 -1.66 29.79
#